data_AF-A0A938EVL1-F1
#
_entry.id   AF-A0A938EVL1-F1
#
_cell.length_a   1.000
_cell.length_b   1.000
_cell.length_c   1.000
_cell.angle_alpha   90.00
_cell.angle_beta   90.00
_cell.angle_gamma   90.00
#
_symmetry.space_group_name_H-M   'P 1'
#
loop_
_entity.id
_entity.type
_entity.pdbx_description
1 polymer ?
#
loop_
_entity_poly.entity_id
_entity_poly.type
_entity_poly.pdbx_seq_one_letter_code
_entity_poly.pdbx_strand_id
1 'polypeptide(L)'
;MKIDSVDLFYLRMPEVLDIGDGSQDSLLCRVTSNGHVGWGEAVCSPMVGITSWITPMSHSGCHPVIDSVLGQRLDSPEDIRQVYRNVRQNSFYGLLQSDLLISGIEIALWDCLGRAKEEPIWKLLGYKKTERKLPYASVLFGDTAAETKQKAVEMRNKGFKAIKFGWGPFGLTTVEDDAAHIYAAREGIGSDGYLMIDAGTVFKDDVEAAAKRLPVLAEANVYWYEEPFDGYALAEYGELAKRSS
;
A
#
# COMPACT_ATOMS: atom_id res chain seq x y z
N MET A 1 -20.62 20.64 -9.36
CA MET A 1 -19.30 21.27 -9.17
C MET A 1 -18.35 20.73 -10.23
N LYS A 2 -17.30 21.47 -10.57
CA LYS A 2 -16.26 21.03 -11.51
C LYS A 2 -14.90 21.04 -10.83
N ILE A 3 -14.00 20.17 -11.25
CA ILE A 3 -12.62 20.15 -10.76
C ILE A 3 -11.92 21.40 -11.32
N ASP A 4 -11.66 22.37 -10.45
CA ASP A 4 -11.11 23.68 -10.81
C ASP A 4 -9.58 23.66 -10.84
N SER A 5 -8.96 22.90 -9.93
CA SER A 5 -7.52 22.69 -9.89
C SER A 5 -7.13 21.33 -9.32
N VAL A 6 -5.96 20.86 -9.72
CA VAL A 6 -5.24 19.76 -9.09
C VAL A 6 -3.79 20.20 -8.89
N ASP A 7 -3.36 20.29 -7.64
CA ASP A 7 -1.99 20.64 -7.27
C ASP A 7 -1.26 19.38 -6.79
N LEU A 8 -0.05 19.15 -7.31
CA LEU A 8 0.79 18.01 -6.95
C LEU A 8 2.00 18.49 -6.17
N PHE A 9 2.21 17.94 -4.97
CA PHE A 9 3.30 18.31 -4.08
C PHE A 9 4.24 17.13 -3.91
N TYR A 10 5.44 17.25 -4.47
CA TYR A 10 6.52 16.32 -4.19
C TYR A 10 7.17 16.71 -2.86
N LEU A 11 6.98 15.86 -1.85
CA LEU A 11 7.65 15.93 -0.56
C LEU A 11 8.72 14.85 -0.49
N ARG A 12 9.88 15.17 0.11
CA ARG A 12 10.95 14.20 0.35
C ARG A 12 11.72 14.54 1.62
N MET A 13 12.25 13.52 2.26
CA MET A 13 13.24 13.69 3.32
C MET A 13 14.52 14.35 2.76
N PRO A 14 15.31 15.04 3.61
CA PRO A 14 16.60 15.59 3.20
C PRO A 14 17.56 14.53 2.63
N GLU A 15 17.47 13.32 3.15
CA GLU A 15 18.22 12.13 2.74
C GLU A 15 17.24 10.97 2.50
N VAL A 16 17.47 10.20 1.42
CA VAL A 16 16.72 8.99 1.09
C VAL A 16 17.72 7.83 1.06
N LEU A 17 17.43 6.81 1.84
CA LEU A 17 18.25 5.63 2.09
C LEU A 17 17.79 4.45 1.23
N ASP A 18 18.73 3.56 0.88
CA ASP A 18 18.46 2.31 0.17
C ASP A 18 17.96 1.23 1.13
N ILE A 19 16.71 1.37 1.56
CA ILE A 19 15.99 0.47 2.46
C ILE A 19 14.56 0.29 1.96
N GLY A 20 13.91 -0.81 2.35
CA GLY A 20 12.50 -1.09 2.03
C GLY A 20 11.51 -0.21 2.81
N ASP A 21 11.65 1.11 2.71
CA ASP A 21 10.79 2.11 3.37
C ASP A 21 10.28 3.14 2.34
N GLY A 22 8.98 3.05 2.02
CA GLY A 22 8.30 3.97 1.10
C GLY A 22 7.87 5.29 1.74
N SER A 23 8.10 5.52 3.03
CA SER A 23 7.72 6.78 3.72
C SER A 23 8.74 7.91 3.55
N GLN A 24 9.86 7.64 2.88
CA GLN A 24 10.98 8.58 2.70
C GLN A 24 10.65 9.73 1.74
N ASP A 25 9.64 9.56 0.89
CA ASP A 25 9.07 10.59 0.04
C ASP A 25 7.55 10.40 -0.12
N SER A 26 6.89 11.37 -0.75
CA SER A 26 5.45 11.32 -0.99
C SER A 26 5.04 12.27 -2.12
N LEU A 27 3.97 11.90 -2.84
CA LEU A 27 3.28 12.75 -3.79
C LEU A 27 1.88 13.07 -3.27
N LEU A 28 1.72 14.23 -2.63
CA LEU A 28 0.40 14.70 -2.19
C LEU A 28 -0.36 15.32 -3.35
N CYS A 29 -1.63 14.97 -3.45
CA CYS A 29 -2.57 15.47 -4.45
C CYS A 29 -3.62 16.34 -3.74
N ARG A 30 -3.74 17.60 -4.15
CA ARG A 30 -4.81 18.50 -3.68
C ARG A 30 -5.76 18.81 -4.82
N VAL A 31 -7.03 18.47 -4.66
CA VAL A 31 -8.09 18.83 -5.61
C VAL A 31 -8.93 19.97 -5.05
N THR A 32 -9.21 20.98 -5.87
CA THR A 32 -10.16 22.04 -5.54
C THR A 32 -11.37 21.98 -6.47
N SER A 33 -12.57 22.07 -5.89
CA SER A 33 -13.83 22.15 -6.63
C SER A 33 -14.83 23.04 -5.91
N ASN A 34 -15.24 24.14 -6.56
CA ASN A 34 -16.20 25.12 -6.04
C ASN A 34 -15.86 25.60 -4.61
N GLY A 35 -14.57 25.86 -4.36
CA GLY A 35 -14.06 26.30 -3.04
C GLY A 35 -13.87 25.18 -2.01
N HIS A 36 -14.31 23.95 -2.28
CA HIS A 36 -13.99 22.79 -1.45
C HIS A 36 -12.65 22.20 -1.85
N VAL A 37 -11.89 21.72 -0.86
CA VAL A 37 -10.54 21.17 -1.05
C VAL A 37 -10.52 19.73 -0.53
N GLY A 38 -10.08 18.80 -1.36
CA GLY A 38 -9.80 17.42 -0.96
C GLY A 38 -8.33 17.07 -1.10
N TRP A 39 -7.87 16.16 -0.23
CA TRP A 39 -6.49 15.66 -0.22
C TRP A 39 -6.45 14.15 -0.44
N GLY A 40 -5.40 13.73 -1.14
CA GLY A 40 -5.03 12.33 -1.30
C GLY A 40 -3.53 12.21 -1.49
N GLU A 41 -3.06 10.97 -1.53
CA GLU A 41 -1.64 10.66 -1.62
C GLU A 41 -1.45 9.51 -2.62
N ALA A 42 -0.55 9.72 -3.59
CA ALA A 42 -0.21 8.71 -4.57
C ALA A 42 1.08 8.00 -4.13
N VAL A 43 0.98 6.70 -3.84
CA VAL A 43 2.14 5.86 -3.51
C VAL A 43 2.85 5.48 -4.81
N CYS A 44 3.78 6.33 -5.23
CA CYS A 44 4.48 6.18 -6.50
C CYS A 44 5.74 7.04 -6.51
N SER A 45 6.63 6.85 -7.50
CA SER A 45 7.73 7.80 -7.73
C SER A 45 7.17 9.19 -8.05
N PRO A 46 7.39 10.22 -7.21
CA PRO A 46 6.68 11.49 -7.33
C PRO A 46 6.94 12.22 -8.65
N MET A 47 8.18 12.21 -9.14
CA MET A 47 8.54 12.86 -10.41
C MET A 47 7.92 12.17 -11.62
N VAL A 48 7.84 10.84 -11.60
CA VAL A 48 7.20 10.09 -12.70
C VAL A 48 5.68 10.30 -12.66
N GLY A 49 5.09 10.35 -11.46
CA GLY A 49 3.69 10.75 -11.27
C GLY A 49 3.40 12.16 -11.80
N ILE A 50 4.20 13.16 -11.43
CA ILE A 50 4.06 14.52 -11.98
C ILE A 50 4.23 14.53 -13.50
N THR A 51 5.15 13.73 -14.03
CA THR A 51 5.33 13.63 -15.49
C THR A 51 4.10 13.04 -16.17
N SER A 52 3.48 11.99 -15.62
CA SER A 52 2.25 11.42 -16.19
C SER A 52 1.05 12.37 -16.09
N TRP A 53 1.07 13.32 -15.15
CA TRP A 53 0.09 14.39 -15.04
C TRP A 53 0.13 15.36 -16.23
N ILE A 54 1.32 15.80 -16.68
CA ILE A 54 1.49 16.94 -17.62
C ILE A 54 2.15 16.60 -18.95
N THR A 55 2.61 15.37 -19.15
CA THR A 55 3.33 14.98 -20.38
C THR A 55 2.52 15.32 -21.64
N PRO A 56 3.15 15.76 -22.74
CA PRO A 56 2.43 15.91 -24.00
C PRO A 56 1.75 14.60 -24.41
N MET A 57 0.53 14.71 -24.94
CA MET A 57 -0.19 13.57 -25.52
C MET A 57 0.67 12.93 -26.62
N SER A 58 0.84 11.61 -26.55
CA SER A 58 1.55 10.86 -27.61
C SER A 58 0.60 10.39 -28.72
N HIS A 59 -0.58 9.90 -28.35
CA HIS A 59 -1.67 9.50 -29.25
C HIS A 59 -2.97 9.32 -28.43
N SER A 60 -4.07 8.92 -29.09
CA SER A 60 -5.43 8.81 -28.51
C SER A 60 -5.60 7.86 -27.31
N GLY A 61 -4.60 7.01 -27.02
CA GLY A 61 -4.58 6.10 -25.86
C GLY A 61 -3.45 6.41 -24.89
N CYS A 62 -2.78 7.55 -25.07
CA CYS A 62 -1.65 8.03 -24.28
C CYS A 62 -1.78 9.55 -24.07
N HIS A 63 -2.90 9.95 -23.48
CA HIS A 63 -3.12 11.30 -22.99
C HIS A 63 -2.48 11.48 -21.61
N PRO A 64 -1.98 12.68 -21.28
CA PRO A 64 -1.68 12.99 -19.90
C PRO A 64 -2.93 12.88 -19.01
N VAL A 65 -2.72 12.56 -17.74
CA VAL A 65 -3.82 12.36 -16.80
C VAL A 65 -4.66 13.63 -16.63
N ILE A 66 -4.06 14.83 -16.77
CA ILE A 66 -4.78 16.11 -16.67
C ILE A 66 -5.96 16.24 -17.63
N ASP A 67 -5.84 15.73 -18.86
CA ASP A 67 -6.89 15.81 -19.89
C ASP A 67 -8.18 15.12 -19.47
N SER A 68 -8.07 14.10 -18.62
CA SER A 68 -9.19 13.28 -18.16
C SER A 68 -9.73 13.71 -16.79
N VAL A 69 -9.11 14.68 -16.12
CA VAL A 69 -9.43 15.09 -14.75
C VAL A 69 -9.87 16.55 -14.66
N LEU A 70 -9.09 17.50 -15.19
CA LEU A 70 -9.38 18.92 -15.02
C LEU A 70 -10.69 19.32 -15.71
N GLY A 71 -11.53 20.10 -15.03
CA GLY A 71 -12.81 20.56 -15.56
C GLY A 71 -13.94 19.51 -15.55
N GLN A 72 -13.65 18.27 -15.15
CA GLN A 72 -14.67 17.22 -15.01
C GLN A 72 -15.66 17.54 -13.88
N ARG A 73 -16.87 17.01 -14.00
CA ARG A 73 -17.91 17.16 -12.97
C ARG A 73 -17.50 16.39 -11.70
N LEU A 74 -17.93 16.87 -10.53
CA LEU A 74 -17.73 16.22 -9.23
C LEU A 74 -18.93 16.48 -8.31
N ASP A 75 -20.10 15.95 -8.66
CA ASP A 75 -21.33 16.14 -7.88
C ASP A 75 -21.75 14.88 -7.12
N SER A 76 -21.21 13.73 -7.51
CA SER A 76 -21.61 12.42 -7.03
C SER A 76 -20.46 11.39 -7.09
N PRO A 77 -20.57 10.27 -6.35
CA PRO A 77 -19.69 9.12 -6.48
C PRO A 77 -19.51 8.61 -7.92
N GLU A 78 -20.54 8.73 -8.77
CA GLU A 78 -20.44 8.27 -10.16
C GLU A 78 -19.54 9.16 -11.01
N ASP A 79 -19.44 10.45 -10.69
CA ASP A 79 -18.52 11.34 -11.39
C ASP A 79 -17.05 10.96 -11.11
N ILE A 80 -16.74 10.56 -9.88
CA ILE A 80 -15.41 10.05 -9.50
C ILE A 80 -15.08 8.79 -10.32
N ARG A 81 -16.03 7.85 -10.43
CA ARG A 81 -15.87 6.65 -11.27
C ARG A 81 -15.67 7.01 -12.74
N GLN A 82 -16.38 8.02 -13.23
CA GLN A 82 -16.25 8.46 -14.61
C GLN A 82 -14.87 9.07 -14.87
N VAL A 83 -14.34 9.90 -13.96
CA VAL A 83 -12.98 10.44 -14.06
C VAL A 83 -11.96 9.30 -14.11
N TYR A 84 -12.07 8.33 -13.21
CA TYR A 84 -11.18 7.15 -13.20
C TYR A 84 -11.26 6.36 -14.53
N ARG A 85 -12.47 6.11 -15.04
CA ARG A 85 -12.68 5.44 -16.33
C ARG A 85 -12.07 6.23 -17.49
N ASN A 86 -12.21 7.55 -17.50
CA ASN A 86 -11.62 8.40 -18.54
C ASN A 86 -10.10 8.26 -18.53
N VAL A 87 -9.45 8.32 -17.37
CA VAL A 87 -7.99 8.12 -17.25
C VAL A 87 -7.59 6.73 -17.74
N ARG A 88 -8.29 5.68 -17.29
CA ARG A 88 -8.07 4.30 -17.76
C ARG A 88 -8.29 4.12 -19.25
N GLN A 89 -9.17 4.88 -19.90
CA GLN A 89 -9.41 4.75 -21.34
C GLN A 89 -8.39 5.55 -22.16
N ASN A 90 -8.05 6.75 -21.69
CA ASN A 90 -7.26 7.71 -22.47
C ASN A 90 -5.76 7.60 -22.20
N SER A 91 -5.33 7.04 -21.07
CA SER A 91 -3.91 7.00 -20.65
C SER A 91 -3.33 5.58 -20.54
N PHE A 92 -4.17 4.53 -20.47
CA PHE A 92 -3.73 3.17 -20.13
C PHE A 92 -2.74 2.55 -21.12
N TYR A 93 -2.89 2.79 -22.43
CA TYR A 93 -2.03 2.14 -23.42
C TYR A 93 -0.63 2.74 -23.52
N GLY A 94 -0.42 3.97 -23.04
CA GLY A 94 0.87 4.65 -23.17
C GLY A 94 1.48 5.22 -21.90
N LEU A 95 0.75 5.28 -20.79
CA LEU A 95 1.26 5.73 -19.50
C LEU A 95 1.01 4.69 -18.40
N LEU A 96 1.94 3.74 -18.23
CA LEU A 96 1.86 2.74 -17.14
C LEU A 96 1.78 3.38 -15.75
N GLN A 97 2.36 4.57 -15.58
CA GLN A 97 2.30 5.35 -14.33
C GLN A 97 0.90 5.92 -14.02
N SER A 98 -0.01 5.96 -14.99
CA SER A 98 -1.31 6.63 -14.84
C SER A 98 -2.15 6.05 -13.69
N ASP A 99 -2.11 4.72 -13.51
CA ASP A 99 -2.81 4.03 -12.41
C ASP A 99 -2.29 4.42 -11.03
N LEU A 100 -0.98 4.62 -10.91
CA LEU A 100 -0.37 5.02 -9.65
C LEU A 100 -0.68 6.48 -9.30
N LEU A 101 -0.63 7.40 -10.28
CA LEU A 101 -0.99 8.79 -10.05
C LEU A 101 -2.49 8.96 -9.74
N ILE A 102 -3.36 8.33 -10.53
CA ILE A 102 -4.81 8.51 -10.37
C ILE A 102 -5.30 8.00 -9.01
N SER A 103 -4.59 7.06 -8.37
CA SER A 103 -4.92 6.59 -7.03
C SER A 103 -4.99 7.75 -6.01
N GLY A 104 -3.98 8.61 -5.95
CA GLY A 104 -3.94 9.75 -5.03
C GLY A 104 -4.94 10.84 -5.40
N ILE A 105 -5.13 11.10 -6.69
CA ILE A 105 -6.12 12.07 -7.16
C ILE A 105 -7.54 11.58 -6.85
N GLU A 106 -7.86 10.31 -7.08
CA GLU A 106 -9.18 9.73 -6.83
C GLU A 106 -9.57 9.77 -5.35
N ILE A 107 -8.61 9.49 -4.45
CA ILE A 107 -8.78 9.69 -3.00
C ILE A 107 -9.09 11.17 -2.69
N ALA A 108 -8.37 12.10 -3.32
CA ALA A 108 -8.62 13.54 -3.15
C ALA A 108 -10.02 13.96 -3.67
N LEU A 109 -10.53 13.30 -4.72
CA LEU A 109 -11.90 13.52 -5.20
C LEU A 109 -12.94 13.08 -4.16
N TRP A 110 -12.74 11.93 -3.51
CA TRP A 110 -13.60 11.48 -2.43
C TRP A 110 -13.57 12.41 -1.22
N ASP A 111 -12.39 12.87 -0.80
CA ASP A 111 -12.26 13.83 0.31
C ASP A 111 -12.93 15.16 -0.03
N CYS A 112 -12.72 15.67 -1.25
CA CYS A 112 -13.35 16.90 -1.73
C CYS A 112 -14.88 16.77 -1.74
N LEU A 113 -15.41 15.67 -2.28
CA LEU A 113 -16.84 15.41 -2.34
C LEU A 113 -17.45 15.23 -0.95
N GLY A 114 -16.76 14.51 -0.06
CA GLY A 114 -17.15 14.33 1.34
C GLY A 114 -17.28 15.66 2.07
N ARG A 115 -16.28 16.54 1.93
CA ARG A 115 -16.32 17.89 2.50
C ARG A 115 -17.41 18.75 1.91
N ALA A 116 -17.63 18.70 0.60
CA ALA A 116 -18.70 19.45 -0.05
C ALA A 116 -20.11 19.00 0.37
N LYS A 117 -20.28 17.72 0.71
CA LYS A 117 -21.55 17.15 1.19
C LYS A 117 -21.66 17.11 2.71
N GLU A 118 -20.62 17.47 3.44
CA GLU A 118 -20.51 17.29 4.90
C GLU A 118 -20.75 15.82 5.33
N GLU A 119 -20.32 14.87 4.50
CA GLU A 119 -20.46 13.44 4.75
C GLU A 119 -19.10 12.73 4.79
N PRO A 120 -18.93 11.74 5.69
CA PRO A 120 -17.72 10.95 5.71
C PRO A 120 -17.65 10.04 4.47
N ILE A 121 -16.44 9.82 3.95
CA ILE A 121 -16.20 9.06 2.70
C ILE A 121 -16.82 7.65 2.76
N TRP A 122 -16.74 6.95 3.90
CA TRP A 122 -17.34 5.60 4.02
C TRP A 122 -18.84 5.60 3.74
N LYS A 123 -19.55 6.69 4.05
CA LYS A 123 -20.99 6.81 3.78
C LYS A 123 -21.24 7.02 2.28
N LEU A 124 -20.41 7.84 1.64
CA LEU A 124 -20.43 8.04 0.19
C LEU A 124 -20.09 6.75 -0.59
N LEU A 125 -19.24 5.90 -0.03
CA LEU A 125 -18.94 4.56 -0.56
C LEU A 125 -20.10 3.56 -0.36
N GLY A 126 -21.16 3.93 0.37
CA GLY A 126 -22.36 3.12 0.58
C GLY A 126 -22.40 2.34 1.89
N TYR A 127 -21.42 2.51 2.79
CA TYR A 127 -21.48 1.88 4.11
C TYR A 127 -22.49 2.58 5.02
N LYS A 128 -23.21 1.78 5.83
CA LYS A 128 -24.17 2.30 6.82
C LYS A 128 -23.51 2.80 8.11
N LYS A 129 -22.37 2.20 8.47
CA LYS A 129 -21.57 2.53 9.65
C LYS A 129 -20.13 2.09 9.44
N THR A 130 -19.22 2.61 10.26
CA THR A 130 -17.86 2.12 10.39
C THR A 130 -17.66 1.48 11.76
N GLU A 131 -16.82 0.45 11.82
CA GLU A 131 -16.49 -0.26 13.06
C GLU A 131 -15.05 0.05 13.46
N ARG A 132 -14.76 -0.02 14.77
CA ARG A 132 -13.39 0.08 15.27
C ARG A 132 -12.54 -1.03 14.63
N LYS A 133 -11.37 -0.66 14.12
CA LYS A 133 -10.39 -1.59 13.55
C LYS A 133 -9.26 -1.78 14.55
N LEU A 134 -8.74 -3.01 14.64
CA LEU A 134 -7.54 -3.29 15.42
C LEU A 134 -6.33 -2.93 14.56
N PRO A 135 -5.52 -1.91 14.93
CA PRO A 135 -4.31 -1.61 14.18
C PRO A 135 -3.24 -2.68 14.47
N TYR A 136 -2.48 -3.04 13.45
CA TYR A 136 -1.22 -3.77 13.61
C TYR A 136 -0.05 -2.83 13.37
N ALA A 137 1.04 -3.01 14.11
CA ALA A 137 2.29 -2.31 13.83
C ALA A 137 2.99 -3.03 12.66
N SER A 138 3.18 -2.35 11.54
CA SER A 138 4.00 -2.87 10.43
C SER A 138 5.44 -2.43 10.66
N VAL A 139 6.36 -3.37 10.86
CA VAL A 139 7.74 -3.11 11.24
C VAL A 139 8.71 -3.98 10.43
N LEU A 140 9.90 -3.45 10.17
CA LEU A 140 10.98 -4.25 9.57
C LEU A 140 11.54 -5.24 10.58
N PHE A 141 11.95 -6.42 10.12
CA PHE A 141 12.81 -7.31 10.92
C PHE A 141 14.05 -6.55 11.43
N GLY A 142 14.59 -6.98 12.57
CA GLY A 142 15.93 -6.55 12.97
C GLY A 142 16.99 -7.21 12.09
N ASP A 143 18.23 -6.72 12.14
CA ASP A 143 19.36 -7.40 11.50
C ASP A 143 19.70 -8.70 12.24
N THR A 144 19.24 -8.81 13.49
CA THR A 144 19.33 -10.02 14.31
C THR A 144 17.96 -10.41 14.90
N ALA A 145 17.83 -11.68 15.29
CA ALA A 145 16.65 -12.16 16.00
C ALA A 145 16.44 -11.41 17.33
N ALA A 146 17.52 -11.05 18.04
CA ALA A 146 17.45 -10.28 19.28
C ALA A 146 16.83 -8.89 19.07
N GLU A 147 17.23 -8.19 18.01
CA GLU A 147 16.62 -6.90 17.63
C GLU A 147 15.15 -7.06 17.22
N THR A 148 14.81 -8.14 16.50
CA THR A 148 13.42 -8.45 16.13
C THR A 148 12.55 -8.59 17.38
N LYS A 149 13.02 -9.36 18.38
CA LYS A 149 12.34 -9.47 19.68
C LYS A 149 12.20 -8.12 20.37
N GLN A 150 13.25 -7.31 20.40
CA GLN A 150 13.21 -5.99 21.03
C GLN A 150 12.17 -5.07 20.37
N LYS A 151 12.13 -5.02 19.04
CA LYS A 151 11.11 -4.28 18.28
C LYS A 151 9.70 -4.77 18.61
N ALA A 152 9.50 -6.09 18.71
CA ALA A 152 8.20 -6.66 19.07
C ALA A 152 7.75 -6.27 20.48
N VAL A 153 8.66 -6.35 21.47
CA VAL A 153 8.41 -5.91 22.85
C VAL A 153 8.08 -4.41 22.89
N GLU A 154 8.80 -3.59 22.12
CA GLU A 154 8.54 -2.15 22.04
C GLU A 154 7.12 -1.87 21.53
N MET A 155 6.70 -2.49 20.42
CA MET A 155 5.36 -2.29 19.87
C MET A 155 4.27 -2.79 20.82
N ARG A 156 4.48 -3.94 21.47
CA ARG A 156 3.57 -4.43 22.51
C ARG A 156 3.44 -3.43 23.67
N ASN A 157 4.55 -2.85 24.13
CA ASN A 157 4.56 -1.85 25.19
C ASN A 157 3.87 -0.54 24.76
N LYS A 158 3.85 -0.23 23.46
CA LYS A 158 3.03 0.86 22.88
C LYS A 158 1.54 0.51 22.79
N GLY A 159 1.13 -0.70 23.16
CA GLY A 159 -0.26 -1.14 23.22
C GLY A 159 -0.76 -1.86 21.96
N PHE A 160 0.12 -2.16 21.00
CA PHE A 160 -0.27 -2.96 19.83
C PHE A 160 -0.53 -4.42 20.24
N LYS A 161 -1.66 -4.94 19.78
CA LYS A 161 -2.03 -6.36 19.94
C LYS A 161 -1.71 -7.19 18.71
N ALA A 162 -1.30 -6.54 17.62
CA ALA A 162 -0.99 -7.16 16.35
C ALA A 162 0.28 -6.52 15.79
N ILE A 163 1.18 -7.33 15.24
CA ILE A 163 2.45 -6.87 14.64
C ILE A 163 2.69 -7.68 13.37
N LYS A 164 3.03 -6.99 12.27
CA LYS A 164 3.57 -7.59 11.05
C LYS A 164 5.06 -7.29 10.97
N PHE A 165 5.88 -8.33 10.89
CA PHE A 165 7.30 -8.19 10.56
C PHE A 165 7.50 -8.50 9.08
N GLY A 166 8.30 -7.69 8.39
CA GLY A 166 8.68 -7.99 7.01
C GLY A 166 10.06 -7.50 6.63
N TRP A 167 10.49 -7.91 5.44
CA TRP A 167 11.75 -7.47 4.81
C TRP A 167 12.98 -7.77 5.69
N GLY A 168 14.04 -6.96 5.59
CA GLY A 168 15.28 -7.19 6.32
C GLY A 168 15.97 -8.48 5.87
N PRO A 169 16.53 -9.29 6.78
CA PRO A 169 17.23 -10.52 6.41
C PRO A 169 16.32 -11.69 6.03
N PHE A 170 14.99 -11.56 6.19
CA PHE A 170 14.05 -12.66 6.02
C PHE A 170 14.11 -13.24 4.59
N GLY A 171 14.29 -14.56 4.50
CA GLY A 171 14.39 -15.31 3.24
C GLY A 171 15.72 -15.15 2.50
N LEU A 172 16.64 -14.30 2.96
CA LEU A 172 17.92 -14.04 2.29
C LEU A 172 19.07 -14.93 2.77
N THR A 173 18.93 -15.58 3.93
CA THR A 173 19.96 -16.45 4.50
C THR A 173 19.51 -17.92 4.54
N THR A 174 19.17 -18.45 5.71
CA THR A 174 18.81 -19.85 5.93
C THR A 174 17.40 -19.97 6.51
N VAL A 175 16.79 -21.14 6.39
CA VAL A 175 15.46 -21.41 6.98
C VAL A 175 15.54 -21.32 8.50
N GLU A 176 16.67 -21.70 9.08
CA GLU A 176 16.97 -21.66 10.50
C GLU A 176 17.08 -20.23 11.04
N ASP A 177 17.69 -19.32 10.27
CA ASP A 177 17.73 -17.90 10.63
C ASP A 177 16.32 -17.28 10.58
N ASP A 178 15.55 -17.54 9.53
CA ASP A 178 14.15 -17.09 9.43
C ASP A 178 13.32 -17.60 10.61
N ALA A 179 13.51 -18.87 10.98
CA ALA A 179 12.86 -19.46 12.14
C ALA A 179 13.25 -18.73 13.44
N ALA A 180 14.53 -18.40 13.63
CA ALA A 180 14.99 -17.65 14.79
C ALA A 180 14.33 -16.26 14.88
N HIS A 181 14.18 -15.57 13.75
CA HIS A 181 13.48 -14.29 13.68
C HIS A 181 11.98 -14.42 13.99
N ILE A 182 11.30 -15.43 13.43
CA ILE A 182 9.87 -15.68 13.69
C ILE A 182 9.63 -15.99 15.17
N TYR A 183 10.43 -16.88 15.78
CA TYR A 183 10.31 -17.20 17.21
C TYR A 183 10.60 -16.00 18.09
N ALA A 184 11.60 -15.19 17.75
CA ALA A 184 11.91 -13.96 18.47
C ALA A 184 10.75 -12.94 18.41
N ALA A 185 10.13 -12.79 17.24
CA ALA A 185 8.95 -11.95 17.07
C ALA A 185 7.76 -12.45 17.92
N ARG A 186 7.49 -13.77 17.88
CA ARG A 186 6.46 -14.42 18.71
C ARG A 186 6.72 -14.23 20.21
N GLU A 187 7.95 -14.44 20.66
CA GLU A 187 8.30 -14.24 22.06
C GLU A 187 8.10 -12.78 22.49
N GLY A 188 8.49 -11.82 21.63
CA GLY A 188 8.37 -10.40 21.93
C GLY A 188 6.94 -9.88 21.95
N ILE A 189 6.08 -10.31 21.03
CA ILE A 189 4.65 -9.93 21.02
C ILE A 189 3.85 -10.67 22.11
N GLY A 190 4.28 -11.88 22.49
CA GLY A 190 3.60 -12.74 23.45
C GLY A 190 2.65 -13.76 22.79
N SER A 191 2.10 -14.65 23.61
CA SER A 191 1.22 -15.74 23.16
C SER A 191 -0.09 -15.27 22.53
N ASP A 192 -0.63 -14.16 23.04
CA ASP A 192 -2.00 -13.72 22.72
C ASP A 192 -2.04 -12.69 21.57
N GLY A 193 -0.88 -12.20 21.14
CA GLY A 193 -0.78 -11.22 20.07
C GLY A 193 -0.94 -11.84 18.67
N TYR A 194 -1.49 -11.08 17.74
CA TYR A 194 -1.53 -11.47 16.33
C TYR A 194 -0.18 -11.18 15.67
N LEU A 195 0.48 -12.20 15.14
CA LEU A 195 1.75 -12.07 14.44
C LEU A 195 1.52 -12.33 12.96
N MET A 196 2.03 -11.47 12.09
CA MET A 196 2.03 -11.65 10.65
C MET A 196 3.46 -11.54 10.12
N ILE A 197 3.75 -12.23 9.02
CA ILE A 197 5.08 -12.24 8.40
C ILE A 197 4.94 -11.87 6.92
N ASP A 198 5.77 -10.94 6.47
CA ASP A 198 5.80 -10.43 5.10
C ASP A 198 7.18 -10.71 4.49
N ALA A 199 7.21 -11.51 3.42
CA ALA A 199 8.44 -11.96 2.80
C ALA A 199 8.99 -10.99 1.75
N GLY A 200 8.26 -9.93 1.38
CA GLY A 200 8.72 -8.93 0.41
C GLY A 200 9.16 -9.54 -0.93
N THR A 201 8.40 -10.51 -1.44
CA THR A 201 8.60 -11.23 -2.71
C THR A 201 9.95 -11.95 -2.87
N VAL A 202 10.67 -12.18 -1.78
CA VAL A 202 12.06 -12.69 -1.79
C VAL A 202 12.23 -14.04 -2.50
N PHE A 203 11.20 -14.89 -2.49
CA PHE A 203 11.26 -16.23 -3.12
C PHE A 203 10.87 -16.21 -4.60
N LYS A 204 10.44 -15.07 -5.15
CA LYS A 204 10.04 -14.91 -6.56
C LYS A 204 8.97 -15.90 -7.01
N ASP A 205 9.35 -17.05 -7.56
CA ASP A 205 8.47 -18.14 -8.00
C ASP A 205 8.84 -19.51 -7.35
N ASP A 206 9.80 -19.53 -6.42
CA ASP A 206 10.28 -20.76 -5.77
C ASP A 206 9.35 -21.19 -4.62
N VAL A 207 8.35 -21.98 -4.97
CA VAL A 207 7.37 -22.55 -4.01
C VAL A 207 8.05 -23.39 -2.94
N GLU A 208 9.09 -24.14 -3.26
CA GLU A 208 9.77 -25.02 -2.29
C GLU A 208 10.56 -24.22 -1.27
N ALA A 209 11.24 -23.15 -1.69
CA ALA A 209 11.93 -22.24 -0.78
C ALA A 209 10.94 -21.59 0.20
N ALA A 210 9.80 -21.10 -0.28
CA ALA A 210 8.76 -20.54 0.59
C ALA A 210 8.15 -21.61 1.52
N ALA A 211 7.86 -22.82 0.99
CA ALA A 211 7.21 -23.90 1.73
C ALA A 211 8.03 -24.39 2.94
N LYS A 212 9.36 -24.32 2.87
CA LYS A 212 10.25 -24.67 4.00
C LYS A 212 10.00 -23.85 5.27
N ARG A 213 9.38 -22.67 5.17
CA ARG A 213 9.04 -21.81 6.32
C ARG A 213 7.67 -22.12 6.92
N LEU A 214 6.81 -22.88 6.23
CA LEU A 214 5.45 -23.18 6.72
C LEU A 214 5.43 -23.83 8.11
N PRO A 215 6.30 -24.81 8.46
CA PRO A 215 6.30 -25.40 9.78
C PRO A 215 6.53 -24.38 10.90
N VAL A 216 7.55 -23.52 10.77
CA VAL A 216 7.84 -22.51 11.80
C VAL A 216 6.77 -21.41 11.86
N LEU A 217 6.19 -21.03 10.72
CA LEU A 217 5.05 -20.10 10.69
C LEU A 217 3.86 -20.67 11.48
N ALA A 218 3.57 -21.97 11.33
CA ALA A 218 2.52 -22.66 12.07
C ALA A 218 2.85 -22.79 13.56
N GLU A 219 4.07 -23.22 13.91
CA GLU A 219 4.53 -23.35 15.30
C GLU A 219 4.48 -22.01 16.06
N ALA A 220 4.82 -20.91 15.37
CA ALA A 220 4.73 -19.57 15.91
C ALA A 220 3.33 -18.93 15.79
N ASN A 221 2.30 -19.69 15.39
CA ASN A 221 0.93 -19.21 15.24
C ASN A 221 0.83 -17.91 14.42
N VAL A 222 1.54 -17.86 13.30
CA VAL A 222 1.51 -16.71 12.38
C VAL A 222 0.16 -16.68 11.67
N TYR A 223 -0.48 -15.51 11.70
CA TYR A 223 -1.85 -15.31 11.25
C TYR A 223 -1.96 -15.26 9.72
N TRP A 224 -0.98 -14.66 9.03
CA TRP A 224 -0.82 -14.80 7.59
C TRP A 224 0.65 -14.70 7.17
N TYR A 225 0.94 -15.24 5.99
CA TYR A 225 2.22 -15.13 5.31
C TYR A 225 2.04 -14.34 4.01
N GLU A 226 2.57 -13.11 4.00
CA GLU A 226 2.35 -12.11 2.96
C GLU A 226 3.51 -12.07 1.97
N GLU A 227 3.15 -11.82 0.71
CA GLU A 227 4.07 -11.66 -0.41
C GLU A 227 5.26 -12.65 -0.47
N PRO A 228 5.05 -13.99 -0.38
CA PRO A 228 6.13 -14.95 -0.62
C PRO A 228 6.73 -14.84 -2.03
N PHE A 229 5.94 -14.40 -3.01
CA PHE A 229 6.24 -14.48 -4.43
C PHE A 229 6.01 -13.14 -5.14
N ASP A 230 6.54 -13.01 -6.35
CA ASP A 230 6.26 -11.88 -7.24
C ASP A 230 4.75 -11.74 -7.49
N GLY A 231 4.25 -10.52 -7.61
CA GLY A 231 2.80 -10.24 -7.69
C GLY A 231 2.05 -10.90 -8.85
N TYR A 232 2.77 -11.39 -9.88
CA TYR A 232 2.19 -12.10 -11.03
C TYR A 232 2.28 -13.64 -10.94
N ALA A 233 2.94 -14.18 -9.91
CA ALA A 233 3.14 -15.62 -9.67
C ALA A 233 1.88 -16.30 -9.09
N LEU A 234 0.72 -16.09 -9.73
CA LEU A 234 -0.59 -16.51 -9.21
C LEU A 234 -0.72 -18.03 -9.05
N ALA A 235 0.00 -18.81 -9.85
CA ALA A 235 -0.02 -20.27 -9.77
C ALA A 235 0.71 -20.76 -8.51
N GLU A 236 1.86 -20.14 -8.21
CA GLU A 236 2.72 -20.40 -7.07
C GLU A 236 2.01 -20.05 -5.75
N TYR A 237 1.30 -18.90 -5.72
CA TYR A 237 0.39 -18.56 -4.62
C TYR A 237 -0.65 -19.67 -4.40
N GLY A 238 -1.29 -20.13 -5.48
CA GLY A 238 -2.30 -21.18 -5.43
C GLY A 238 -1.75 -22.55 -5.01
N GLU A 239 -0.48 -22.82 -5.28
CA GLU A 239 0.21 -24.04 -4.86
C GLU A 239 0.60 -24.00 -3.39
N LEU A 240 1.25 -22.92 -2.94
CA LEU A 240 1.66 -22.76 -1.54
C LEU A 240 0.46 -22.78 -0.59
N ALA A 241 -0.65 -22.13 -0.96
CA ALA A 241 -1.87 -22.10 -0.17
C ALA A 241 -2.52 -23.49 0.03
N LYS A 242 -2.23 -24.48 -0.82
CA LYS A 242 -2.68 -25.87 -0.63
C LYS A 242 -1.83 -26.63 0.38
N ARG A 243 -0.63 -26.13 0.69
CA ARG A 243 0.33 -26.72 1.62
C ARG A 243 0.25 -26.10 3.01
N SER A 244 -0.29 -24.89 3.14
CA SER A 244 -0.63 -24.29 4.43
C SER A 244 -1.83 -24.99 5.06
N SER A 245 -1.64 -25.53 6.27
CA SER A 245 -2.66 -26.18 7.10
C SER A 245 -3.28 -25.25 8.12
#